data_AF-A0A351IAL4-F1
#
_entry.id   AF-A0A351IAL4-F1
#
_cell.length_a   1.000
_cell.length_b   1.000
_cell.length_c   1.000
_cell.angle_alpha   90.00
_cell.angle_beta   90.00
_cell.angle_gamma   90.00
#
_symmetry.space_group_name_H-M   'P 1'
#
loop_
_entity.id
_entity.type
_entity.pdbx_description
1 polymer ?
#
loop_
_entity_poly.entity_id
_entity_poly.type
_entity_poly.pdbx_seq_one_letter_code
_entity_poly.pdbx_strand_id
1 'polypeptide(L)'
;MPNDREEILNTLIRRVNSFSDGYRQNIAIFGEPCIGKTTLMKDLFSSDSLKRDSIIPVYLEIKVEPFEFCAKRFIKSILSHVVKSDPLLTTPQGAVILIEDLTRDYPKTAQICIRALQDIERSKLDEAFSF
;
A
#
# COMPACT_ATOMS: atom_id res chain seq x y z
N MET A 1 29.06 7.65 -11.57
CA MET A 1 28.86 8.83 -10.69
C MET A 1 28.14 8.35 -9.45
N PRO A 2 28.76 8.39 -8.26
CA PRO A 2 28.12 7.97 -7.00
C PRO A 2 26.93 8.86 -6.57
N ASN A 3 26.83 10.08 -7.11
CA ASN A 3 25.85 11.10 -6.69
C ASN A 3 24.40 10.80 -7.12
N ASP A 4 24.18 10.06 -8.19
CA ASP A 4 22.84 9.93 -8.78
C ASP A 4 21.90 9.09 -7.88
N ARG A 5 22.42 8.06 -7.22
CA ARG A 5 21.59 7.18 -6.37
C ARG A 5 21.15 7.87 -5.09
N GLU A 6 22.04 8.66 -4.48
CA GLU A 6 21.74 9.44 -3.30
C GLU A 6 20.72 10.55 -3.61
N GLU A 7 20.84 11.21 -4.76
CA GLU A 7 19.88 12.20 -5.22
C GLU A 7 18.49 11.59 -5.47
N ILE A 8 18.43 10.40 -6.08
CA ILE A 8 17.19 9.65 -6.27
C ILE A 8 16.58 9.30 -4.91
N LEU A 9 17.37 8.78 -3.98
CA LEU A 9 16.90 8.42 -2.64
C LEU A 9 16.35 9.64 -1.88
N ASN A 10 17.07 10.76 -1.89
CA ASN A 10 16.64 12.02 -1.28
C ASN A 10 15.35 12.55 -1.91
N THR A 11 15.20 12.40 -3.23
CA THR A 11 13.97 12.74 -3.94
C THR A 11 12.80 11.85 -3.50
N LEU A 12 13.01 10.55 -3.37
CA LEU A 12 12.01 9.61 -2.89
C LEU A 12 11.59 9.92 -1.45
N ILE A 13 12.55 10.17 -0.55
CA ILE A 13 12.28 10.55 0.84
C ILE A 13 11.40 11.79 0.89
N ARG A 14 11.75 12.84 0.14
CA ARG A 14 10.95 14.07 0.08
C ARG A 14 9.52 13.79 -0.39
N ARG A 15 9.35 12.99 -1.45
CA ARG A 15 8.04 12.65 -2.01
C ARG A 15 7.18 11.87 -1.00
N VAL A 16 7.77 10.87 -0.35
CA VAL A 16 7.07 10.07 0.66
C VAL A 16 6.74 10.91 1.90
N ASN A 17 7.63 11.81 2.32
CA ASN A 17 7.33 12.73 3.42
C ASN A 17 6.24 13.73 3.05
N SER A 18 6.15 14.21 1.80
CA SER A 18 5.03 15.05 1.37
C SER A 18 3.69 14.30 1.36
N PHE A 19 3.68 12.97 1.27
CA PHE A 19 2.44 12.20 1.40
C PHE A 19 1.80 12.37 2.78
N SER A 20 2.59 12.49 3.85
CA SER A 20 2.06 12.78 5.20
C SER A 20 1.36 14.15 5.28
N ASP A 21 1.72 15.06 4.38
CA ASP A 21 1.20 16.42 4.34
C ASP A 21 -0.03 16.53 3.40
N GLY A 22 -0.59 15.40 2.96
CA GLY A 22 -1.81 15.32 2.14
C GLY A 22 -1.57 15.35 0.63
N TYR A 23 -0.31 15.36 0.17
CA TYR A 23 -0.01 15.37 -1.26
C TYR A 23 -0.06 13.97 -1.86
N ARG A 24 -0.92 13.75 -2.86
CA ARG A 24 -0.93 12.51 -3.64
C ARG A 24 0.35 12.41 -4.47
N GLN A 25 1.05 11.28 -4.36
CA GLN A 25 2.26 11.00 -5.14
C GLN A 25 2.12 9.65 -5.84
N ASN A 26 2.13 9.65 -7.18
CA ASN A 26 2.27 8.43 -7.96
C ASN A 26 3.72 8.37 -8.44
N ILE A 27 4.47 7.36 -8.01
CA ILE A 27 5.90 7.20 -8.33
C ILE A 27 6.09 5.90 -9.11
N ALA A 28 6.81 5.98 -10.22
CA ALA A 28 7.24 4.82 -10.98
C ALA A 28 8.77 4.83 -11.10
N ILE A 29 9.40 3.67 -10.86
CA ILE A 29 10.84 3.48 -10.97
C ILE A 29 11.11 2.53 -12.14
N PHE A 30 11.70 3.05 -13.20
CA PHE A 30 12.02 2.30 -14.41
C PHE A 30 13.51 1.95 -14.48
N GLY A 31 13.82 0.90 -15.24
CA GLY A 31 15.20 0.52 -15.55
C GLY A 31 15.36 -0.98 -15.67
N GLU A 32 16.51 -1.40 -16.16
CA GLU A 32 16.83 -2.81 -16.43
C GLU A 32 16.71 -3.70 -15.19
N PRO A 33 16.49 -5.02 -15.36
CA PRO A 33 16.59 -5.98 -14.27
C PRO A 33 17.93 -5.84 -13.51
N CYS A 34 17.93 -6.17 -12.22
CA CYS A 34 19.13 -6.24 -11.39
C CYS A 34 19.94 -4.93 -11.16
N ILE A 35 19.46 -3.75 -11.57
CA ILE A 35 20.11 -2.46 -11.26
C ILE A 35 19.93 -1.99 -9.80
N GLY A 36 19.34 -2.83 -8.94
CA GLY A 36 19.15 -2.51 -7.52
C GLY A 36 17.94 -1.63 -7.19
N LYS A 37 16.88 -1.66 -8.01
CA LYS A 37 15.59 -0.97 -7.73
C LYS A 37 14.96 -1.42 -6.41
N THR A 38 14.92 -2.74 -6.17
CA THR A 38 14.41 -3.30 -4.92
C THR A 38 15.28 -2.91 -3.73
N THR A 39 16.61 -2.87 -3.91
CA THR A 39 17.54 -2.39 -2.88
C THR A 39 17.28 -0.91 -2.56
N LEU A 40 17.05 -0.08 -3.56
CA LEU A 40 16.72 1.34 -3.36
C LEU A 40 15.45 1.52 -2.51
N MET A 41 14.44 0.68 -2.71
CA MET A 41 13.24 0.69 -1.88
C MET A 41 13.55 0.28 -0.43
N LYS A 42 14.43 -0.71 -0.22
CA LYS A 42 14.88 -1.08 1.14
C LYS A 42 15.62 0.09 1.80
N ASP A 43 16.54 0.72 1.08
CA ASP A 43 17.30 1.88 1.55
C ASP A 43 16.36 3.03 1.95
N LEU A 44 15.30 3.29 1.16
CA LEU A 44 14.26 4.27 1.45
C LEU A 44 13.52 3.98 2.76
N PHE A 45 13.04 2.75 2.94
CA PHE A 45 12.30 2.39 4.16
C PHE A 45 13.19 2.22 5.39
N SER A 46 14.50 1.99 5.19
CA SER A 46 15.51 1.95 6.24
C SER A 46 16.10 3.33 6.58
N SER A 47 15.78 4.38 5.82
CA SER A 47 16.23 5.74 6.11
C SER A 47 15.57 6.32 7.36
N ASP A 48 16.36 6.96 8.22
CA ASP A 48 15.88 7.67 9.41
C ASP A 48 15.21 9.01 9.08
N SER A 49 15.40 9.52 7.85
CA SER A 49 14.76 10.75 7.39
C SER A 49 13.29 10.57 6.98
N LEU A 50 12.79 9.32 6.99
CA LEU A 50 11.41 9.00 6.68
C LEU A 50 10.51 9.20 7.90
N LYS A 51 9.38 9.91 7.75
CA LYS A 51 8.37 10.08 8.82
C LYS A 51 7.56 8.78 9.06
N ARG A 52 8.22 7.72 9.52
CA ARG A 52 7.69 6.34 9.60
C ARG A 52 6.38 6.22 10.39
N ASP A 53 6.22 6.98 11.47
CA ASP A 53 5.06 6.87 12.36
C ASP A 53 3.73 7.26 11.68
N SER A 54 3.80 7.96 10.54
CA SER A 54 2.63 8.38 9.77
C SER A 54 2.34 7.51 8.54
N ILE A 55 3.17 6.49 8.27
CA ILE A 55 3.15 5.74 7.02
C ILE A 55 3.11 4.24 7.31
N ILE A 56 2.12 3.56 6.72
CA ILE A 56 2.04 2.10 6.74
C ILE A 56 2.59 1.59 5.40
N PRO A 57 3.81 1.03 5.35
CA PRO A 57 4.35 0.47 4.12
C PRO A 57 3.63 -0.85 3.79
N VAL A 58 3.10 -0.94 2.57
CA VAL A 58 2.46 -2.15 2.06
C VAL A 58 3.24 -2.66 0.85
N TYR A 59 3.82 -3.86 0.95
CA TYR A 59 4.48 -4.52 -0.16
C TYR A 59 3.53 -5.47 -0.89
N LEU A 60 3.47 -5.35 -2.22
CA LEU A 60 2.65 -6.16 -3.09
C LEU A 60 3.46 -6.59 -4.31
N GLU A 61 3.58 -7.90 -4.52
CA GLU A 61 4.13 -8.46 -5.75
C GLU A 61 2.99 -8.61 -6.77
N ILE A 62 3.07 -7.95 -7.92
CA ILE A 62 2.04 -8.07 -8.97
C ILE A 62 2.42 -9.22 -9.91
N LYS A 63 1.48 -10.13 -10.13
CA LYS A 63 1.61 -11.28 -11.04
C LYS A 63 0.65 -11.11 -12.20
N VAL A 64 0.89 -11.84 -13.29
CA VAL A 64 -0.07 -11.93 -14.40
C VAL A 64 -1.25 -12.78 -13.91
N GLU A 65 -2.34 -12.11 -13.54
CA GLU A 65 -3.58 -12.70 -13.02
C GLU A 65 -4.78 -11.84 -13.44
N PRO A 66 -6.01 -12.38 -13.45
CA PRO A 66 -7.21 -11.57 -13.64
C PRO A 66 -7.31 -10.46 -12.58
N PHE A 67 -7.81 -9.30 -13.00
CA PHE A 67 -7.80 -8.08 -12.19
C PHE A 67 -8.52 -8.26 -10.86
N GLU A 68 -9.58 -9.06 -10.83
CA GLU A 68 -10.38 -9.35 -9.64
C GLU A 68 -9.54 -10.03 -8.55
N PHE A 69 -8.65 -10.95 -8.93
CA PHE A 69 -7.74 -11.60 -7.97
C PHE A 69 -6.69 -10.62 -7.46
N CYS A 70 -6.13 -9.79 -8.35
CA CYS A 70 -5.19 -8.74 -7.95
C CYS A 70 -5.84 -7.75 -6.97
N ALA A 71 -7.07 -7.30 -7.25
CA ALA A 71 -7.81 -6.37 -6.40
C ALA A 71 -8.15 -6.98 -5.03
N LYS A 72 -8.64 -8.22 -4.98
CA LYS A 72 -8.89 -8.94 -3.72
C LYS A 72 -7.62 -9.07 -2.87
N ARG A 73 -6.50 -9.43 -3.50
CA ARG A 73 -5.20 -9.53 -2.83
C ARG A 73 -4.67 -8.16 -2.36
N PHE A 74 -4.85 -7.13 -3.17
CA PHE A 74 -4.50 -5.75 -2.85
C PHE A 74 -5.23 -5.26 -1.59
N ILE A 75 -6.57 -5.37 -1.59
CA ILE A 75 -7.42 -4.98 -0.45
C ILE A 75 -7.02 -5.77 0.79
N LYS A 76 -6.92 -7.10 0.69
CA LYS A 76 -6.51 -7.96 1.81
C LYS A 76 -5.15 -7.56 2.40
N SER A 77 -4.17 -7.21 1.55
CA SER A 77 -2.84 -6.81 1.99
C SER A 77 -2.90 -5.50 2.78
N ILE A 78 -3.58 -4.48 2.26
CA ILE A 78 -3.74 -3.19 2.95
C ILE A 78 -4.41 -3.39 4.30
N LEU A 79 -5.56 -4.07 4.33
CA LEU A 79 -6.32 -4.31 5.55
C LEU A 79 -5.49 -5.05 6.60
N SER A 80 -4.74 -6.07 6.18
CA SER A 80 -3.86 -6.81 7.10
C SER A 80 -2.77 -5.92 7.71
N HIS A 81 -2.19 -4.99 6.95
CA HIS A 81 -1.17 -4.08 7.48
C HIS A 81 -1.76 -3.01 8.39
N VAL A 82 -2.93 -2.45 8.06
CA VAL A 82 -3.65 -1.50 8.91
C VAL A 82 -3.93 -2.13 10.27
N VAL A 83 -4.49 -3.33 10.29
CA VAL A 83 -4.82 -4.01 11.55
C VAL A 83 -3.57 -4.31 12.38
N LYS A 84 -2.48 -4.77 11.74
CA LYS A 84 -1.21 -5.03 12.43
C LYS A 84 -0.54 -3.76 12.96
N SER A 85 -0.81 -2.62 12.34
CA SER A 85 -0.26 -1.32 12.77
C SER A 85 -1.06 -0.69 13.91
N ASP A 86 -2.29 -1.13 14.15
CA ASP A 86 -3.13 -0.60 15.21
C ASP A 86 -2.91 -1.37 16.53
N PRO A 87 -2.32 -0.72 17.56
CA PRO A 87 -2.06 -1.36 18.84
C PRO A 87 -3.34 -1.71 19.63
N LEU A 88 -4.50 -1.13 19.26
CA LEU A 88 -5.77 -1.38 19.92
C LEU A 88 -6.45 -2.66 19.41
N LEU A 89 -6.02 -3.20 18.27
CA LEU A 89 -6.59 -4.39 17.66
C LEU A 89 -5.82 -5.64 18.09
N THR A 90 -6.41 -6.42 18.99
CA THR A 90 -5.92 -7.74 19.38
C THR A 90 -6.31 -8.78 18.32
N THR A 91 -5.56 -8.80 17.21
CA THR A 91 -5.72 -9.87 16.22
C THR A 91 -4.86 -11.07 16.63
N PRO A 92 -5.42 -12.28 16.76
CA PRO A 92 -4.64 -13.48 16.99
C PRO A 92 -3.58 -13.66 15.90
N GLN A 93 -2.35 -13.99 16.28
CA GLN A 93 -1.25 -14.22 15.35
C GLN A 93 -1.65 -15.29 14.33
N GLY A 94 -1.66 -14.95 13.05
CA GLY A 94 -1.99 -15.88 11.96
C GLY A 94 -3.47 -15.95 11.58
N ALA A 95 -4.36 -15.17 12.20
CA ALA A 95 -5.76 -15.09 11.78
C ALA A 95 -5.88 -14.48 10.39
N VAL A 96 -6.70 -15.09 9.53
CA VAL A 96 -7.10 -14.51 8.25
C VAL A 96 -8.07 -13.39 8.55
N ILE A 97 -7.62 -12.14 8.39
CA ILE A 97 -8.48 -10.96 8.55
C ILE A 97 -9.47 -10.93 7.38
N LEU A 98 -10.75 -10.94 7.72
CA LEU A 98 -11.86 -10.72 6.80
C LEU A 98 -12.30 -9.26 6.86
N ILE A 99 -13.03 -8.81 5.84
CA ILE A 99 -13.54 -7.43 5.82
C ILE A 99 -14.59 -7.24 6.93
N GLU A 100 -15.35 -8.31 7.21
CA GLU A 100 -16.36 -8.38 8.24
C GLU A 100 -15.78 -8.06 9.63
N ASP A 101 -14.57 -8.54 9.92
CA ASP A 101 -13.86 -8.30 11.18
C ASP A 101 -13.60 -6.81 11.42
N LEU A 102 -13.45 -6.03 10.34
CA LEU A 102 -13.21 -4.59 10.39
C LEU A 102 -14.49 -3.77 10.56
N THR A 103 -15.66 -4.37 10.44
CA THR A 103 -16.92 -3.60 10.48
C THR A 103 -17.11 -2.91 11.82
N ARG A 104 -16.59 -3.49 12.90
CA ARG A 104 -16.66 -2.90 14.25
C ARG A 104 -15.72 -1.70 14.40
N ASP A 105 -14.47 -1.86 14.01
CA ASP A 105 -13.40 -0.91 14.35
C ASP A 105 -13.17 0.11 13.20
N TYR A 106 -13.44 -0.28 11.95
CA TYR A 106 -13.29 0.52 10.73
C TYR A 106 -14.52 0.39 9.79
N PRO A 107 -15.74 0.75 10.24
CA PRO A 107 -16.98 0.52 9.49
C PRO A 107 -16.99 1.14 8.09
N LYS A 108 -16.48 2.37 7.95
CA LYS A 108 -16.42 3.06 6.65
C LYS A 108 -15.47 2.35 5.68
N THR A 109 -14.32 1.90 6.18
CA THR A 109 -13.35 1.15 5.37
C THR A 109 -13.93 -0.17 4.91
N ALA A 110 -14.57 -0.93 5.82
CA ALA A 110 -15.21 -2.18 5.51
C ALA A 110 -16.28 -2.01 4.42
N GLN A 111 -17.14 -1.00 4.55
CA GLN A 111 -18.18 -0.69 3.56
C GLN A 111 -17.61 -0.33 2.19
N ILE A 112 -16.55 0.49 2.13
CA ILE A 112 -15.88 0.85 0.88
C ILE A 112 -15.27 -0.38 0.22
N CYS A 113 -14.60 -1.25 0.99
CA CYS A 113 -14.02 -2.48 0.47
C CYS A 113 -15.09 -3.43 -0.09
N ILE A 114 -16.21 -3.62 0.61
CA ILE A 114 -17.33 -4.44 0.14
C ILE A 114 -17.88 -3.88 -1.17
N ARG A 115 -18.14 -2.56 -1.23
CA ARG A 115 -18.65 -1.90 -2.44
C ARG A 115 -17.69 -2.07 -3.61
N ALA A 116 -16.41 -1.76 -3.41
CA ALA A 116 -15.40 -1.88 -4.46
C ALA A 116 -15.31 -3.30 -5.02
N LEU A 117 -15.37 -4.32 -4.16
CA LEU A 117 -15.37 -5.71 -4.59
C LEU A 117 -16.63 -6.09 -5.38
N GLN A 118 -17.82 -5.62 -4.95
CA GLN A 118 -19.07 -5.86 -5.68
C GLN A 118 -19.07 -5.19 -7.07
N ASP A 119 -18.55 -3.96 -7.16
CA ASP A 119 -18.48 -3.24 -8.43
C ASP A 119 -17.47 -3.90 -9.37
N ILE A 120 -16.34 -4.38 -8.86
CA ILE A 120 -15.35 -5.17 -9.62
C ILE A 120 -15.95 -6.49 -10.12
N GLU A 121 -16.65 -7.24 -9.25
CA GLU A 121 -17.31 -8.50 -9.65
C GLU A 121 -18.38 -8.29 -10.72
N ARG A 122 -19.00 -7.10 -10.76
CA ARG A 122 -19.97 -6.69 -11.79
C ARG A 122 -19.32 -6.04 -13.02
N SER A 123 -17.98 -6.01 -13.10
CA SER A 123 -17.22 -5.35 -14.17
C SER A 123 -17.48 -3.84 -14.30
N LYS A 124 -17.94 -3.18 -13.23
CA LYS A 124 -18.22 -1.74 -13.15
C LYS A 124 -17.00 -0.99 -12.59
N LEU A 125 -15.88 -1.04 -13.30
CA LEU A 125 -14.61 -0.50 -12.81
C LEU A 125 -14.65 1.01 -12.55
N ASP A 126 -15.32 1.79 -13.40
CA ASP A 126 -15.44 3.23 -13.21
C ASP A 126 -16.22 3.58 -11.93
N GLU A 127 -17.26 2.80 -11.60
CA GLU A 127 -18.04 2.97 -10.37
C GLU A 127 -17.23 2.58 -9.13
N ALA A 128 -16.39 1.55 -9.24
CA ALA A 128 -15.54 1.05 -8.15
C ALA A 128 -14.49 2.08 -7.67
N PHE A 129 -14.08 3.01 -8.54
CA PHE A 129 -13.04 4.02 -8.26
C PHE A 129 -13.57 5.45 -8.25
N SER A 130 -14.88 5.64 -8.34
CA SER A 130 -15.53 6.96 -8.23
C SER A 130 -15.72 7.34 -6.76
N PHE A 131 -15.09 8.45 -6.35
CA PHE A 131 -15.16 9.01 -4.99
C PHE A 131 -16.05 10.25 -4.94
#